data_AF-D8MV64-F1
#
_entry.id   AF-D8MV64-F1
#
_cell.length_a   1.000
_cell.length_b   1.000
_cell.length_c   1.000
_cell.angle_alpha   90.00
_cell.angle_beta   90.00
_cell.angle_gamma   90.00
#
_symmetry.space_group_name_H-M   'P 1'
#
loop_
_entity.id
_entity.type
_entity.pdbx_description
1 polymer ?
#
loop_
_entity_poly.entity_id
_entity_poly.type
_entity_poly.pdbx_seq_one_letter_code
_entity_poly.pdbx_strand_id
1 'polypeptide(L)'
;MTITQNQSTALLLSDIAWVESSIGKSVKVPLTQNQYDALCSFVFNVGKSAFENSTLLKKLNASDYAGAADQLLLWKRAGNIPDLLFPRRKRERELFKT
;
A
#
# COMPACT_ATOMS: atom_id res chain seq x y z
N MET A 1 6.35 15.83 -24.44
CA MET A 1 7.09 14.59 -24.13
C MET A 1 6.08 13.45 -24.13
N THR A 2 6.36 12.36 -24.85
CA THR A 2 5.46 11.20 -25.00
C THR A 2 6.25 9.93 -24.75
N ILE A 3 5.67 8.96 -24.03
CA ILE A 3 6.28 7.66 -23.74
C ILE A 3 5.36 6.53 -24.21
N THR A 4 5.96 5.39 -24.52
CA THR A 4 5.24 4.14 -24.84
C THR A 4 4.78 3.42 -23.57
N GLN A 5 3.86 2.48 -23.71
CA GLN A 5 3.42 1.62 -22.59
C GLN A 5 4.59 0.89 -21.93
N ASN A 6 5.52 0.33 -22.72
CA ASN A 6 6.68 -0.40 -22.20
C ASN A 6 7.62 0.53 -21.41
N GLN A 7 7.83 1.76 -21.89
CA GLN A 7 8.59 2.76 -21.15
C GLN A 7 7.89 3.12 -19.84
N SER A 8 6.56 3.30 -19.85
CA SER A 8 5.78 3.56 -18.64
C SER A 8 5.91 2.41 -17.62
N THR A 9 5.84 1.16 -18.06
CA THR A 9 6.01 0.00 -17.18
C THR A 9 7.43 -0.06 -16.60
N ALA A 10 8.45 0.16 -17.42
CA ALA A 10 9.84 0.16 -16.96
C ALA A 10 10.08 1.26 -15.90
N LEU A 11 9.52 2.44 -16.11
CA LEU A 11 9.57 3.54 -15.13
C LEU A 11 8.85 3.16 -13.84
N LEU A 12 7.64 2.58 -13.94
CA LEU A 12 6.90 2.13 -12.76
C LEU A 12 7.69 1.10 -11.95
N LEU A 13 8.31 0.11 -12.61
CA LEU A 13 9.12 -0.90 -11.93
C LEU A 13 10.31 -0.28 -11.18
N SER A 14 10.94 0.74 -11.76
CA SER A 14 11.97 1.51 -11.07
C SER A 14 11.39 2.28 -9.87
N ASP A 15 10.23 2.88 -10.03
CA ASP A 15 9.58 3.71 -9.01
C ASP A 15 9.01 2.89 -7.84
N ILE A 16 8.69 1.61 -8.02
CA ILE A 16 8.22 0.75 -6.93
C ILE A 16 9.34 0.02 -6.19
N ALA A 17 10.59 0.02 -6.68
CA ALA A 17 11.68 -0.70 -6.04
C ALA A 17 11.91 -0.29 -4.56
N TRP A 18 11.72 0.99 -4.23
CA TRP A 18 11.81 1.46 -2.85
C TRP A 18 10.62 1.00 -1.99
N VAL A 19 9.44 0.84 -2.61
CA VAL A 19 8.22 0.34 -1.95
C VAL A 19 8.43 -1.10 -1.54
N GLU A 20 8.89 -1.93 -2.48
CA GLU A 20 9.17 -3.34 -2.25
C GLU A 20 10.23 -3.51 -1.14
N SER A 21 11.29 -2.70 -1.18
CA SER A 21 12.31 -2.69 -0.12
C SER A 21 11.76 -2.26 1.24
N SER A 22 10.83 -1.29 1.28
CA SER A 22 10.19 -0.88 2.53
C SER A 22 9.31 -2.00 3.09
N ILE A 23 8.48 -2.64 2.27
CA ILE A 23 7.64 -3.75 2.70
C ILE A 23 8.50 -4.90 3.21
N GLY A 24 9.54 -5.29 2.45
CA GLY A 24 10.43 -6.39 2.82
C GLY A 24 11.23 -6.18 4.11
N LYS A 25 11.50 -4.92 4.49
CA LYS A 25 12.20 -4.60 5.76
C LYS A 25 11.26 -4.47 6.95
N SER A 26 10.05 -3.96 6.71
CA SER A 26 9.15 -3.54 7.77
C SER A 26 8.12 -4.60 8.15
N VAL A 27 7.68 -5.42 7.19
CA VAL A 27 6.75 -6.53 7.43
C VAL A 27 7.51 -7.75 7.93
N LYS A 28 7.06 -8.31 9.05
CA LYS A 28 7.72 -9.42 9.77
C LYS A 28 6.93 -10.72 9.72
N VAL A 29 5.76 -10.70 9.10
CA VAL A 29 4.85 -11.84 8.97
C VAL A 29 4.73 -12.25 7.51
N PRO A 30 4.38 -13.52 7.21
CA PRO A 30 4.12 -13.94 5.85
C PRO A 30 2.99 -13.14 5.21
N LEU A 31 3.11 -12.88 3.91
CA LEU A 31 2.09 -12.24 3.09
C LEU A 31 1.70 -13.16 1.92
N THR A 32 0.42 -13.14 1.56
CA THR A 32 -0.01 -13.64 0.24
C THR A 32 0.38 -12.63 -0.84
N GLN A 33 0.37 -13.05 -2.11
CA GLN A 33 0.65 -12.13 -3.22
C GLN A 33 -0.34 -10.95 -3.24
N ASN A 34 -1.63 -11.20 -3.04
CA ASN A 34 -2.65 -10.15 -3.03
C ASN A 34 -2.43 -9.14 -1.89
N GLN A 35 -2.02 -9.61 -0.70
CA GLN A 35 -1.66 -8.74 0.41
C GLN A 35 -0.45 -7.88 0.07
N TYR A 36 0.58 -8.48 -0.53
CA TYR A 36 1.76 -7.76 -0.98
C TYR A 36 1.41 -6.68 -2.02
N ASP A 37 0.65 -7.03 -3.04
CA ASP A 37 0.26 -6.11 -4.12
C ASP A 37 -0.60 -4.94 -3.59
N ALA A 38 -1.53 -5.23 -2.67
CA ALA A 38 -2.33 -4.20 -2.01
C ALA A 38 -1.45 -3.24 -1.17
N LEU A 39 -0.46 -3.79 -0.46
CA LEU A 39 0.51 -2.98 0.28
C LEU A 39 1.39 -2.15 -0.67
N CYS A 40 1.85 -2.71 -1.79
CA CYS A 40 2.61 -1.97 -2.80
C CYS A 40 1.83 -0.74 -3.29
N SER A 41 0.56 -0.92 -3.66
CA SER A 41 -0.31 0.20 -4.05
C SER A 41 -0.49 1.22 -2.91
N PHE A 42 -0.68 0.76 -1.68
CA PHE A 42 -0.86 1.63 -0.52
C PHE A 42 0.39 2.46 -0.25
N VAL A 43 1.54 1.80 -0.07
CA VAL A 43 2.82 2.42 0.29
C VAL A 43 3.28 3.37 -0.80
N PHE A 44 3.12 3.02 -2.07
CA PHE A 44 3.44 3.93 -3.19
C PHE A 44 2.67 5.25 -3.09
N ASN A 45 1.44 5.24 -2.57
CA ASN A 45 0.65 6.45 -2.41
C ASN A 45 0.95 7.24 -1.13
N VAL A 46 1.11 6.58 0.01
CA VAL A 46 1.26 7.27 1.31
C VAL A 46 2.72 7.57 1.67
N GLY A 47 3.66 6.89 1.03
CA GLY A 47 5.08 7.01 1.30
C GLY A 47 5.57 6.09 2.43
N LYS A 48 6.89 5.83 2.40
CA LYS A 48 7.59 4.97 3.35
C LYS A 48 7.34 5.35 4.82
N SER A 49 7.62 6.59 5.18
CA SER A 49 7.56 7.03 6.59
C SER A 49 6.16 6.90 7.19
N ALA A 50 5.12 7.17 6.39
CA ALA A 50 3.73 7.02 6.82
C ALA A 50 3.38 5.54 7.04
N PHE A 51 3.80 4.65 6.14
CA PHE A 51 3.62 3.21 6.27
C PHE A 51 4.34 2.62 7.49
N GLU A 52 5.63 2.93 7.65
CA GLU A 52 6.46 2.38 8.74
C GLU A 52 5.96 2.76 10.14
N ASN A 53 5.32 3.92 10.27
CA ASN A 53 4.75 4.39 11.54
C ASN A 53 3.25 4.06 11.70
N SER A 54 2.63 3.41 10.71
CA SER A 54 1.19 3.19 10.67
C SER A 54 0.70 2.15 11.68
N THR A 55 -0.52 2.35 12.18
CA THR A 55 -1.26 1.32 12.93
C THR A 55 -1.52 0.08 12.07
N LEU A 56 -1.64 0.24 10.75
CA LEU A 56 -1.75 -0.86 9.80
C LEU A 56 -0.57 -1.82 9.94
N LEU A 57 0.66 -1.32 9.85
CA LEU A 57 1.86 -2.15 9.95
C LEU A 57 1.98 -2.80 11.33
N LYS A 58 1.65 -2.05 12.41
CA LYS A 58 1.63 -2.59 13.78
C LYS A 58 0.69 -3.79 13.90
N LYS A 59 -0.53 -3.68 13.38
CA LYS A 59 -1.52 -4.78 13.38
C LYS A 59 -1.06 -5.95 12.52
N LEU A 60 -0.58 -5.66 11.32
CA LEU A 60 -0.07 -6.68 10.39
C LEU A 60 1.06 -7.50 11.05
N ASN A 61 2.04 -6.85 11.66
CA ASN A 61 3.14 -7.52 12.34
C ASN A 61 2.73 -8.26 13.62
N ALA A 62 1.54 -7.99 14.15
CA ALA A 62 0.91 -8.77 15.22
C ALA A 62 0.03 -9.91 14.67
N SER A 63 0.13 -10.21 13.37
CA SER A 63 -0.70 -11.18 12.63
C SER A 63 -2.20 -10.87 12.66
N ASP A 64 -2.60 -9.64 13.00
CA ASP A 64 -3.97 -9.14 12.89
C ASP A 64 -4.22 -8.65 11.46
N TYR A 65 -4.34 -9.60 10.52
CA TYR A 65 -4.54 -9.32 9.09
C TYR A 65 -5.87 -8.61 8.82
N ALA A 66 -6.95 -9.02 9.50
CA ALA A 66 -8.27 -8.40 9.34
C ALA A 66 -8.24 -6.95 9.83
N GLY A 67 -7.66 -6.70 11.01
CA GLY A 67 -7.50 -5.35 11.53
C GLY A 67 -6.56 -4.51 10.66
N ALA A 68 -5.48 -5.07 10.12
CA ALA A 68 -4.60 -4.38 9.18
C ALA A 68 -5.36 -3.95 7.90
N ALA A 69 -6.19 -4.83 7.34
CA ALA A 69 -7.01 -4.53 6.17
C ALA A 69 -7.99 -3.38 6.45
N ASP A 70 -8.63 -3.35 7.63
CA ASP A 70 -9.54 -2.27 8.00
C ASP A 70 -8.82 -0.93 8.21
N GLN A 71 -7.54 -0.93 8.62
CA GLN A 71 -6.75 0.30 8.73
C GLN A 71 -6.55 1.00 7.38
N LEU A 72 -6.60 0.30 6.24
CA LEU A 72 -6.51 0.93 4.91
C LEU A 72 -7.59 2.00 4.74
N LEU A 73 -8.80 1.77 5.24
CA LEU A 73 -9.94 2.67 5.08
C LEU A 73 -9.76 4.02 5.79
N LEU A 74 -8.85 4.11 6.76
CA LEU A 74 -8.57 5.34 7.50
C LEU A 74 -7.68 6.31 6.69
N TRP A 75 -6.98 5.82 5.67
CA TRP A 75 -6.10 6.61 4.80
C TRP A 75 -6.86 7.21 3.60
N LYS A 76 -7.93 7.95 3.93
CA LYS A 76 -8.93 8.43 2.96
C LYS A 76 -8.83 9.91 2.59
N ARG A 77 -8.12 10.71 3.40
CA ARG A 77 -7.99 12.17 3.20
C ARG A 77 -6.83 12.49 2.26
N ALA A 78 -7.04 13.46 1.37
CA ALA A 78 -5.99 14.09 0.58
C ALA A 78 -6.12 15.62 0.68
N GLY A 79 -5.09 16.28 1.21
CA GLY A 79 -5.17 17.71 1.54
C GLY A 79 -6.37 18.00 2.45
N ASN A 80 -7.22 18.95 2.04
CA ASN A 80 -8.42 19.33 2.79
C ASN A 80 -9.66 18.48 2.48
N ILE A 81 -9.57 17.51 1.55
CA ILE A 81 -10.73 16.69 1.13
C ILE A 81 -10.73 15.38 1.92
N PRO A 82 -11.68 15.15 2.86
CA PRO A 82 -11.61 14.05 3.82
C PRO A 82 -11.72 12.64 3.23
N ASP A 83 -12.50 12.44 2.17
CA ASP A 83 -12.86 11.09 1.67
C ASP A 83 -12.42 10.82 0.23
N LEU A 84 -11.57 11.68 -0.36
CA LEU A 84 -11.17 11.59 -1.76
C LEU A 84 -10.57 10.22 -2.13
N LEU A 85 -9.76 9.64 -1.23
CA LEU A 85 -9.06 8.39 -1.47
C LEU A 85 -9.84 7.16 -1.00
N PHE A 86 -11.00 7.35 -0.35
CA PHE A 86 -11.79 6.25 0.20
C PHE A 86 -12.13 5.14 -0.82
N PRO A 87 -12.52 5.44 -2.09
CA PRO A 87 -12.77 4.40 -3.08
C PRO A 87 -11.52 3.58 -3.44
N ARG A 88 -10.34 4.21 -3.46
CA ARG A 88 -9.06 3.51 -3.68
C ARG A 88 -8.79 2.55 -2.52
N ARG A 89 -8.93 3.03 -1.29
CA ARG A 89 -8.70 2.23 -0.07
C ARG A 89 -9.62 1.04 0.06
N LYS A 90 -10.88 1.17 -0.39
CA LYS A 90 -11.79 0.03 -0.48
C LYS A 90 -11.26 -1.06 -1.39
N ARG A 91 -10.82 -0.73 -2.62
CA ARG A 91 -10.32 -1.73 -3.57
C ARG A 91 -9.05 -2.43 -3.07
N GLU A 92 -8.12 -1.68 -2.48
CA GLU A 92 -6.91 -2.30 -1.91
C GLU A 92 -7.23 -3.18 -0.70
N ARG A 93 -8.21 -2.79 0.13
CA ARG A 93 -8.69 -3.66 1.21
C ARG A 93 -9.31 -4.95 0.68
N GLU A 94 -10.15 -4.87 -0.33
CA GLU A 94 -10.75 -6.07 -0.93
C GLU A 94 -9.69 -6.98 -1.54
N LEU A 95 -8.69 -6.41 -2.24
CA LEU A 95 -7.55 -7.17 -2.74
C LEU A 95 -6.78 -7.84 -1.59
N PHE A 96 -6.46 -7.09 -0.54
CA PHE A 96 -5.72 -7.61 0.62
C PHE A 96 -6.43 -8.78 1.32
N LYS A 97 -7.76 -8.84 1.23
CA LYS A 97 -8.59 -9.88 1.86
C LYS A 97 -8.87 -11.08 0.96
N THR A 98 -8.46 -11.05 -0.30
CA THR A 98 -8.64 -12.14 -1.26
C THR A 98 -7.56 -13.20 -1.08
#